data_AF-A0A0M7BCP0-F1
#
_entry.id   AF-A0A0M7BCP0-F1
#
_cell.length_a   1.000
_cell.length_b   1.000
_cell.length_c   1.000
_cell.angle_alpha   90.00
_cell.angle_beta   90.00
_cell.angle_gamma   90.00
#
_symmetry.space_group_name_H-M   'P 1'
#
loop_
_entity.id
_entity.type
_entity.pdbx_description
1 polymer ?
#
loop_
_entity_poly.entity_id
_entity_poly.type
_entity_poly.pdbx_seq_one_letter_code
_entity_poly.pdbx_strand_id
1 'polypeptide(L)'
;MYDLRMLYDEMVARIEAFDDANGGGVGSYKNKGSCHLYLLETEAPIARLKPTGNGDEVRLGYWSHRRKWEDIDDMGGVVMPLDDALEFIANEAVFWTWT
;
A
#
# COMPACT_ATOMS: atom_id res chain seq x y z
N MET A 1 8.79 -18.88 15.48
CA MET A 1 8.09 -18.86 14.18
C MET A 1 7.20 -17.64 14.20
N TYR A 2 7.56 -16.57 13.49
CA TYR A 2 6.71 -15.38 13.42
C TYR A 2 5.48 -15.72 12.57
N ASP A 3 4.28 -15.52 13.10
CA ASP A 3 3.03 -15.78 12.39
C ASP A 3 2.80 -14.68 11.34
N LEU A 4 2.67 -15.06 10.06
CA LEU A 4 2.38 -14.15 8.95
C LEU A 4 1.07 -13.37 9.13
N ARG A 5 0.18 -13.82 10.03
CA ARG A 5 -1.01 -13.07 10.43
C ARG A 5 -0.67 -11.90 11.33
N MET A 6 0.18 -12.09 12.33
CA MET A 6 0.60 -11.03 13.27
C MET A 6 1.31 -9.88 12.55
N LEU A 7 2.21 -10.20 11.61
CA LEU A 7 2.93 -9.18 10.83
C LEU A 7 1.99 -8.40 9.90
N TYR A 8 0.92 -9.05 9.44
CA TYR A 8 -0.11 -8.39 8.66
C TYR A 8 -1.00 -7.50 9.52
N ASP A 9 -1.43 -7.97 10.68
CA ASP A 9 -2.26 -7.19 11.61
C ASP A 9 -1.50 -5.95 12.11
N GLU A 10 -0.19 -6.06 12.35
CA GLU A 10 0.68 -4.93 12.68
C GLU A 10 0.79 -3.93 11.51
N MET A 11 0.93 -4.44 10.28
CA MET A 11 0.97 -3.59 9.09
C MET A 11 -0.36 -2.86 8.88
N VAL A 12 -1.50 -3.54 9.03
CA VAL A 12 -2.83 -2.91 8.93
C VAL A 12 -3.02 -1.86 10.00
N ALA A 13 -2.65 -2.14 11.26
CA ALA A 13 -2.76 -1.17 12.34
C ALA A 13 -1.94 0.11 12.07
N ARG A 14 -0.74 -0.02 11.48
CA ARG A 14 0.09 1.13 11.07
C ARG A 14 -0.55 1.92 9.92
N ILE A 15 -1.12 1.23 8.94
CA ILE A 15 -1.85 1.86 7.82
C ILE A 15 -3.05 2.65 8.35
N GLU A 16 -3.87 2.05 9.21
CA GLU A 16 -5.05 2.69 9.80
C GLU A 16 -4.66 3.90 10.65
N ALA A 17 -3.62 3.77 11.49
CA ALA A 17 -3.12 4.89 12.28
C ALA A 17 -2.58 6.04 11.42
N PHE A 18 -1.93 5.74 10.29
CA PHE A 18 -1.47 6.74 9.34
C PHE A 18 -2.64 7.42 8.61
N ASP A 19 -3.64 6.65 8.15
CA ASP A 19 -4.84 7.19 7.52
C ASP A 19 -5.58 8.15 8.46
N ASP A 20 -5.85 7.71 9.70
CA ASP A 20 -6.51 8.52 10.73
C ASP A 20 -5.76 9.83 11.01
N ALA A 21 -4.42 9.79 11.01
CA ALA A 21 -3.59 10.99 11.20
C ALA A 21 -3.61 11.95 9.99
N ASN A 22 -3.93 11.47 8.80
CA ASN A 22 -3.90 12.23 7.54
C ASN A 22 -5.29 12.60 7.00
N GLY A 23 -6.33 12.47 7.81
CA GLY A 23 -7.70 12.90 7.49
C GLY A 23 -8.65 11.77 7.12
N GLY A 24 -8.17 10.53 7.10
CA GLY A 24 -8.97 9.35 6.84
C GLY A 24 -9.40 9.18 5.38
N GLY A 25 -10.15 8.11 5.14
CA GLY A 25 -10.79 7.87 3.85
C GLY A 25 -10.12 6.78 3.02
N VAL A 26 -9.09 6.12 3.56
CA VAL A 26 -8.41 5.00 2.92
C VAL A 26 -8.82 3.69 3.58
N GLY A 27 -9.37 2.78 2.78
CA GLY A 27 -9.57 1.40 3.17
C GLY A 27 -8.38 0.53 2.81
N SER A 28 -8.21 -0.58 3.53
CA SER A 28 -7.22 -1.61 3.21
C SER A 28 -7.83 -3.00 3.15
N TYR A 29 -7.35 -3.85 2.24
CA TYR A 29 -7.72 -5.26 2.20
C TYR A 29 -6.58 -6.17 1.77
N LYS A 30 -6.62 -7.43 2.21
CA LYS A 30 -5.64 -8.46 1.85
C LYS A 30 -6.04 -9.19 0.58
N ASN A 31 -5.10 -9.36 -0.34
CA ASN A 31 -5.28 -10.25 -1.49
C ASN A 31 -3.94 -10.88 -1.90
N LYS A 32 -3.91 -12.21 -2.02
CA LYS A 32 -2.75 -12.99 -2.51
C LYS A 32 -1.40 -12.60 -1.87
N GLY A 33 -1.40 -12.33 -0.57
CA GLY A 33 -0.19 -11.95 0.18
C GLY A 33 0.27 -10.50 -0.02
N SER A 34 -0.56 -9.65 -0.59
CA SER A 34 -0.38 -8.19 -0.66
C SER A 34 -1.51 -7.50 0.09
N CYS A 35 -1.26 -6.29 0.58
CA CYS A 35 -2.29 -5.36 1.04
C CYS A 35 -2.57 -4.34 -0.05
N HIS A 36 -3.84 -4.01 -0.23
CA HIS A 36 -4.32 -3.10 -1.24
C HIS A 36 -5.01 -1.94 -0.55
N LEU A 37 -4.59 -0.72 -0.89
CA LEU A 37 -5.18 0.52 -0.43
C LEU A 37 -6.18 1.03 -1.48
N TYR A 38 -7.29 1.54 -1.02
CA TYR A 38 -8.35 2.08 -1.88
C TYR A 38 -9.09 3.23 -1.20
N LEU A 39 -9.66 4.13 -2.00
CA LEU A 39 -10.51 5.21 -1.49
C LEU A 39 -11.85 4.62 -1.01
N LEU A 40 -12.24 4.95 0.22
CA LEU A 40 -13.54 4.50 0.77
C LEU A 40 -14.74 5.11 0.02
N GLU A 41 -14.59 6.33 -0.49
CA GLU A 41 -15.68 7.04 -1.19
C GLU A 41 -16.00 6.45 -2.57
N THR A 42 -14.96 6.09 -3.34
CA THR A 42 -15.09 5.73 -4.76
C THR A 42 -14.70 4.29 -5.06
N GLU A 43 -14.17 3.56 -4.07
CA GLU A 43 -13.52 2.26 -4.23
C GLU A 43 -12.33 2.28 -5.20
N ALA A 44 -11.83 3.47 -5.55
CA ALA A 44 -10.73 3.61 -6.48
C ALA A 44 -9.43 3.04 -5.87
N PRO A 45 -8.67 2.23 -6.62
CA PRO A 45 -7.41 1.68 -6.13
C PRO A 45 -6.36 2.79 -6.00
N ILE A 46 -5.68 2.82 -4.86
CA ILE A 46 -4.60 3.78 -4.56
C ILE A 46 -3.25 3.10 -4.80
N ALA A 47 -2.93 2.11 -3.99
CA ALA A 47 -1.63 1.44 -4.01
C ALA A 47 -1.74 -0.03 -3.61
N ARG A 48 -0.73 -0.81 -4.01
CA ARG A 48 -0.53 -2.19 -3.57
C ARG A 48 0.78 -2.29 -2.81
N LEU A 49 0.71 -2.78 -1.58
CA LEU A 49 1.84 -3.04 -0.70
C LEU A 49 2.09 -4.55 -0.66
N LYS A 50 3.25 -5.00 -1.14
CA LYS A 50 3.64 -6.41 -1.08
C LYS A 50 4.80 -6.59 -0.11
N PRO A 51 4.60 -7.21 1.07
CA PRO A 51 5.69 -7.53 1.98
C PRO A 51 6.80 -8.33 1.28
N THR A 52 8.06 -7.94 1.50
CA THR A 52 9.21 -8.64 0.91
C THR A 52 9.61 -9.88 1.72
N GLY A 53 9.20 -9.93 3.00
CA GLY A 53 9.67 -10.91 3.98
C GLY A 53 10.94 -10.46 4.72
N ASN A 54 11.50 -9.30 4.38
CA ASN A 54 12.63 -8.69 5.07
C ASN A 54 12.12 -7.55 5.96
N GLY A 55 11.98 -7.81 7.26
CA GLY A 55 11.48 -6.82 8.22
C GLY A 55 10.08 -6.33 7.85
N ASP A 56 9.88 -5.01 7.85
CA ASP A 56 8.64 -4.34 7.46
C ASP A 56 8.70 -3.72 6.05
N GLU A 57 9.69 -4.12 5.25
CA GLU A 57 9.81 -3.63 3.88
C GLU A 57 8.65 -4.12 2.99
N VAL A 58 8.13 -3.20 2.20
CA VAL A 58 7.09 -3.45 1.22
C VAL A 58 7.54 -3.01 -0.15
N ARG A 59 7.22 -3.83 -1.15
CA ARG A 59 7.28 -3.44 -2.55
C ARG A 59 6.00 -2.72 -2.93
N LEU A 60 6.16 -1.53 -3.48
CA LEU A 60 5.06 -0.71 -3.95
C LEU A 60 4.65 -1.08 -5.38
N GLY A 61 3.34 -1.17 -5.58
CA GLY A 61 2.73 -1.21 -6.90
C GLY A 61 1.65 -0.13 -7.02
N TYR A 62 1.51 0.41 -8.23
CA TYR A 62 0.50 1.40 -8.55
C TYR A 62 -0.56 0.78 -9.46
N TRP A 63 -1.76 1.36 -9.44
CA TRP A 63 -2.78 0.98 -10.41
C TRP A 63 -2.51 1.72 -11.72
N SER A 64 -2.27 0.99 -12.81
CA SER A 64 -1.96 1.60 -14.10
C SER A 64 -3.22 1.94 -14.89
N HIS A 65 -3.09 2.88 -15.82
CA HIS A 65 -4.12 3.23 -16.81
C HIS A 65 -4.63 2.03 -17.63
N ARG A 66 -3.90 0.90 -17.63
CA ARG A 66 -4.27 -0.36 -18.29
C ARG A 66 -5.15 -1.27 -17.42
N ARG A 67 -5.66 -0.76 -16.29
CA ARG A 67 -6.47 -1.50 -15.31
C ARG A 67 -5.78 -2.75 -14.79
N LYS A 68 -4.48 -2.62 -14.48
CA LYS A 68 -3.69 -3.68 -13.86
C LYS A 68 -2.70 -3.07 -12.86
N TRP A 69 -2.32 -3.88 -11.88
CA TRP A 69 -1.25 -3.52 -10.95
C TRP A 69 0.11 -3.62 -11.64
N GLU A 70 0.87 -2.54 -11.62
CA GLU A 70 2.23 -2.47 -12.13
C GLU A 70 3.19 -2.05 -11.02
N ASP A 71 4.46 -2.41 -11.16
CA ASP A 71 5.50 -1.98 -10.23
C ASP A 71 5.93 -0.54 -10.60
N ILE A 72 6.32 0.27 -9.62
CA ILE A 72 6.57 1.72 -9.81
C ILE A 72 7.77 2.01 -10.72
N ASP A 73 8.68 1.06 -10.89
CA ASP A 73 9.83 1.19 -11.78
C ASP A 73 9.98 -0.02 -12.72
N ASP A 74 10.71 0.20 -13.82
CA ASP A 74 11.05 -0.83 -14.81
C ASP A 74 12.10 -1.86 -14.28
N MET A 75 12.64 -1.66 -13.07
CA MET A 75 13.73 -2.46 -12.49
C MET A 75 13.31 -3.33 -11.28
N GLY A 76 12.01 -3.57 -11.10
CA GLY A 76 11.49 -4.51 -10.11
C GLY A 76 10.78 -3.89 -8.91
N GLY A 77 10.38 -2.63 -9.02
CA GLY A 77 9.53 -1.91 -8.07
C GLY A 77 10.28 -1.28 -6.92
N VAL A 78 9.73 -0.16 -6.44
CA VAL A 78 10.25 0.55 -5.27
C VAL A 78 9.99 -0.27 -4.01
N VAL A 79 11.06 -0.61 -3.28
CA VAL A 79 11.02 -1.30 -1.99
C VAL A 79 11.50 -0.35 -0.91
N MET A 80 10.72 -0.19 0.15
CA MET A 80 11.07 0.65 1.30
C MET A 80 10.32 0.18 2.56
N PRO A 81 10.74 0.62 3.76
CA PRO A 81 10.00 0.40 5.00
C PRO A 81 8.55 0.89 4.90
N LEU A 82 7.63 0.26 5.64
CA LEU A 82 6.20 0.56 5.54
C LEU A 82 5.87 2.05 5.74
N ASP A 83 6.43 2.69 6.76
CA ASP A 83 6.10 4.10 7.06
C ASP A 83 6.59 5.03 5.94
N ASP A 84 7.80 4.82 5.44
CA ASP A 84 8.34 5.56 4.28
C ASP A 84 7.43 5.35 3.06
N ALA A 85 6.91 4.13 2.89
CA ALA A 85 6.00 3.80 1.79
C ALA A 85 4.67 4.56 1.89
N LEU A 86 4.12 4.71 3.09
CA LEU A 86 2.90 5.47 3.34
C LEU A 86 3.11 6.96 3.09
N GLU A 87 4.24 7.52 3.55
CA GLU A 87 4.62 8.90 3.24
C GLU A 87 4.79 9.12 1.74
N PHE A 88 5.48 8.21 1.04
CA PHE A 88 5.67 8.29 -0.40
C PHE A 88 4.33 8.24 -1.15
N ILE A 89 3.43 7.32 -0.78
CA ILE A 89 2.09 7.23 -1.38
C ILE A 89 1.30 8.51 -1.15
N ALA A 90 1.32 9.07 0.06
CA ALA A 90 0.57 10.27 0.40
C ALA A 90 1.03 11.52 -0.38
N ASN A 91 2.32 11.60 -0.72
CA ASN A 91 2.90 12.77 -1.39
C ASN A 91 2.91 12.66 -2.93
N GLU A 92 2.82 11.46 -3.49
CA GLU A 92 2.94 11.25 -4.93
C GLU A 92 1.58 11.17 -5.64
N ALA A 93 1.32 12.13 -6.53
CA ALA A 93 0.03 12.26 -7.22
C ALA A 93 -0.36 11.02 -8.04
N VAL A 94 0.61 10.23 -8.52
CA VAL A 94 0.39 9.04 -9.35
C VAL A 94 -0.53 7.99 -8.70
N PHE A 95 -0.60 7.94 -7.37
CA PHE A 95 -1.47 7.03 -6.64
C PHE A 95 -2.91 7.54 -6.50
N TRP A 96 -3.14 8.84 -6.74
CA TRP A 96 -4.41 9.52 -6.48
C TRP A 96 -5.10 10.03 -7.75
N THR A 97 -4.52 9.85 -8.94
CA THR A 97 -5.02 10.39 -10.22
C THR A 97 -6.31 9.76 -10.76
N TRP A 98 -7.11 9.11 -9.90
CA TRP A 98 -8.33 8.37 -10.27
C TRP A 98 -9.64 9.06 -9.87
N THR A 99 -9.56 10.33 -9.47
CA THR A 99 -10.71 11.21 -9.17
C THR A 99 -11.41 11.71 -10.43
#